data_AF-A0A662C4B4-F1
#
_entry.id   AF-A0A662C4B4-F1
#
_cell.length_a   1.000
_cell.length_b   1.000
_cell.length_c   1.000
_cell.angle_alpha   90.00
_cell.angle_beta   90.00
_cell.angle_gamma   90.00
#
_symmetry.space_group_name_H-M   'P 1'
#
loop_
_entity.id
_entity.type
_entity.pdbx_description
1 polymer ?
#
loop_
_entity_poly.entity_id
_entity_poly.type
_entity_poly.pdbx_seq_one_letter_code
_entity_poly.pdbx_strand_id
1 'polypeptide(L)'
;MSFKTLPFTGQWKKLIGNPSVPFHLMFYGTGGSGKSTLTIQLAHYLADQHNMKVLFVAKEGGISQTAQDKFKRLNAYHKNIFISDGASASLSHQLKNFDVAVLDSINELNLSPDDIRSIIEKHPNLSTIQIFKATKEGKFLGQNDFQHLVQAQFKCEDGFCYPEKNRFGGNETIEINFK
;
A
#
# COMPACT_ATOMS: atom_id res chain seq x y z
N MET A 1 23.76 -9.83 9.31
CA MET A 1 22.40 -10.40 9.42
C MET A 1 21.88 -10.68 8.02
N SER A 2 21.37 -11.89 7.76
CA SER A 2 20.76 -12.24 6.47
C SER A 2 19.29 -11.81 6.51
N PHE A 3 18.95 -10.73 5.81
CA PHE A 3 17.54 -10.32 5.67
C PHE A 3 16.85 -11.24 4.67
N LYS A 4 15.71 -11.84 5.05
CA LYS A 4 14.89 -12.62 4.13
C LYS A 4 14.23 -11.66 3.15
N THR A 5 14.55 -11.79 1.87
CA THR A 5 13.91 -11.04 0.78
C THR A 5 12.70 -11.80 0.24
N LEU A 6 11.69 -11.06 -0.22
CA LEU A 6 10.59 -11.60 -1.00
C LEU A 6 10.96 -11.48 -2.49
N PRO A 7 11.08 -12.59 -3.23
CA PRO A 7 11.49 -12.55 -4.62
C PRO A 7 10.33 -12.10 -5.51
N PHE A 8 10.18 -10.79 -5.72
CA PHE A 8 9.12 -10.32 -6.60
C PHE A 8 9.41 -10.68 -8.06
N THR A 9 8.35 -10.82 -8.87
CA THR A 9 8.43 -11.09 -10.31
C THR A 9 7.62 -10.06 -11.10
N GLY A 10 7.76 -10.10 -12.43
CA GLY A 10 7.00 -9.25 -13.36
C GLY A 10 7.12 -7.75 -13.06
N GLN A 11 6.00 -7.04 -13.17
CA GLN A 11 5.93 -5.59 -12.94
C GLN A 11 6.35 -5.19 -11.52
N TRP A 12 6.16 -6.06 -10.53
CA TRP A 12 6.50 -5.78 -9.15
C TRP A 12 8.01 -5.81 -8.92
N LYS A 13 8.72 -6.73 -9.57
CA LYS A 13 10.19 -6.73 -9.55
C LYS A 13 10.76 -5.48 -10.23
N LYS A 14 10.15 -5.07 -11.34
CA LYS A 14 10.55 -3.89 -12.11
C LYS A 14 10.39 -2.59 -11.30
N LEU A 15 9.20 -2.40 -10.74
CA LEU A 15 8.88 -1.21 -9.96
C LEU A 15 9.56 -1.23 -8.57
N ILE A 16 9.36 -2.30 -7.81
CA ILE A 16 9.75 -2.38 -6.39
C ILE A 16 11.10 -3.06 -6.23
N GLY A 17 11.38 -4.16 -6.93
CA GLY A 17 12.60 -4.96 -6.72
C GLY A 17 12.34 -6.11 -5.76
N ASN A 18 13.31 -6.47 -4.90
CA ASN A 18 13.19 -7.60 -3.98
C ASN A 18 13.16 -7.12 -2.52
N PRO A 19 11.99 -6.73 -1.98
CA PRO A 19 11.90 -6.16 -0.66
C PRO A 19 12.29 -7.17 0.44
N SER A 20 12.98 -6.71 1.47
CA SER A 20 13.11 -7.44 2.73
C SER A 20 11.79 -7.42 3.50
N VAL A 21 11.50 -8.44 4.30
CA VAL A 21 10.34 -8.44 5.21
C VAL A 21 10.78 -8.05 6.64
N PRO A 22 10.07 -7.13 7.32
CA PRO A 22 8.95 -6.32 6.80
C PRO A 22 9.41 -5.20 5.84
N PHE A 23 8.49 -4.77 4.97
CA PHE A 23 8.68 -3.60 4.11
C PHE A 23 7.57 -2.56 4.33
N HIS A 24 7.90 -1.29 4.07
CA HIS A 24 7.01 -0.15 4.20
C HIS A 24 7.11 0.68 2.92
N LEU A 25 6.01 0.72 2.17
CA LEU A 25 5.91 1.37 0.87
C LEU A 25 4.98 2.57 0.96
N MET A 26 5.32 3.63 0.21
CA MET A 26 4.46 4.78 -0.01
C MET A 26 4.04 4.86 -1.48
N PHE A 27 2.74 4.95 -1.73
CA PHE A 27 2.17 5.25 -3.05
C PHE A 27 1.37 6.54 -2.96
N TYR A 28 1.66 7.52 -3.82
CA TYR A 28 0.97 8.80 -3.78
C TYR A 28 0.69 9.39 -5.15
N GLY A 29 -0.22 10.36 -5.24
CA GLY A 29 -0.72 10.86 -6.53
C GLY A 29 -2.12 11.47 -6.46
N THR A 30 -2.53 12.16 -7.51
CA THR A 30 -3.82 12.87 -7.60
C THR A 30 -5.02 11.91 -7.64
N GLY A 31 -6.24 12.42 -7.41
CA GLY A 31 -7.46 11.61 -7.58
C GLY A 31 -7.56 11.03 -8.99
N GLY A 32 -7.96 9.75 -9.11
CA GLY A 32 -8.05 9.07 -10.40
C GLY A 32 -6.74 8.51 -10.95
N SER A 33 -5.58 8.75 -10.31
CA SER A 33 -4.27 8.32 -10.84
C SER A 33 -3.98 6.82 -10.82
N GLY A 34 -4.92 5.98 -10.36
CA GLY A 34 -4.75 4.52 -10.34
C GLY A 34 -4.12 3.92 -9.08
N LYS A 35 -3.77 4.71 -8.04
CA LYS A 35 -3.17 4.21 -6.79
C LYS A 35 -3.92 3.05 -6.14
N SER A 36 -5.23 3.21 -5.90
CA SER A 36 -6.04 2.14 -5.31
C SER A 36 -6.04 0.90 -6.20
N THR A 37 -6.13 1.07 -7.53
CA THR A 37 -6.05 -0.05 -8.48
C THR A 37 -4.73 -0.80 -8.35
N LEU A 38 -3.61 -0.08 -8.40
CA LEU A 38 -2.28 -0.66 -8.34
C LEU A 38 -2.02 -1.36 -7.00
N THR A 39 -2.43 -0.74 -5.89
CA THR A 39 -2.25 -1.33 -4.56
C THR A 39 -3.18 -2.51 -4.29
N ILE A 40 -4.39 -2.54 -4.88
CA ILE A 40 -5.25 -3.73 -4.88
C ILE A 40 -4.60 -4.87 -5.67
N GLN A 41 -4.04 -4.59 -6.85
CA GLN A 41 -3.31 -5.59 -7.63
C GLN A 41 -2.07 -6.11 -6.90
N LEU A 42 -1.36 -5.23 -6.18
CA LEU A 42 -0.22 -5.62 -5.35
C LEU A 42 -0.67 -6.49 -4.17
N ALA A 43 -1.77 -6.13 -3.50
CA ALA A 43 -2.36 -6.94 -2.44
C ALA A 43 -2.74 -8.34 -2.94
N HIS A 44 -3.35 -8.43 -4.13
CA HIS A 44 -3.66 -9.69 -4.78
C HIS A 44 -2.40 -10.51 -5.06
N TYR A 45 -1.38 -9.89 -5.67
CA TYR A 45 -0.11 -10.54 -5.96
C TYR A 45 0.59 -11.07 -4.70
N LEU A 46 0.60 -10.31 -3.61
CA LEU A 46 1.18 -10.74 -2.33
C LEU A 46 0.40 -11.93 -1.74
N ALA A 47 -0.92 -11.88 -1.83
CA ALA A 47 -1.79 -12.91 -1.30
C ALA A 47 -1.72 -14.22 -2.09
N ASP A 48 -1.68 -14.14 -3.42
CA ASP A 48 -1.71 -15.27 -4.35
C ASP A 48 -0.32 -15.89 -4.54
N GLN A 49 0.70 -15.07 -4.82
CA GLN A 49 2.04 -15.55 -5.18
C GLN A 49 2.96 -15.77 -3.98
N HIS A 50 2.68 -15.09 -2.86
CA HIS A 50 3.50 -15.16 -1.63
C HIS A 50 2.74 -15.67 -0.41
N ASN A 51 1.47 -16.06 -0.59
CA ASN A 51 0.60 -16.57 0.47
C ASN A 51 0.51 -15.64 1.71
N MET A 52 0.66 -14.33 1.51
CA MET A 52 0.58 -13.35 2.59
C MET A 52 -0.86 -13.02 2.94
N LYS A 53 -1.15 -12.86 4.23
CA LYS A 53 -2.44 -12.40 4.72
C LYS A 53 -2.48 -10.88 4.75
N VAL A 54 -3.37 -10.31 3.95
CA VAL A 54 -3.46 -8.86 3.71
C VAL A 54 -4.74 -8.30 4.33
N LEU A 55 -4.59 -7.24 5.14
CA LEU A 55 -5.71 -6.39 5.55
C LEU A 55 -5.70 -5.12 4.71
N PHE A 56 -6.74 -4.91 3.91
CA PHE A 56 -6.98 -3.69 3.17
C PHE A 56 -7.92 -2.80 3.99
N VAL A 57 -7.41 -1.70 4.53
CA VAL A 57 -8.15 -0.78 5.37
C VAL A 57 -8.46 0.46 4.55
N ALA A 58 -9.75 0.71 4.33
CA ALA A 58 -10.21 1.89 3.63
C ALA A 58 -11.46 2.46 4.29
N LYS A 59 -11.51 3.78 4.44
CA LYS A 59 -12.68 4.43 5.04
C LYS A 59 -13.86 4.35 4.08
N GLU A 60 -14.86 3.52 4.40
CA GLU A 60 -16.08 3.43 3.61
C GLU A 60 -17.08 4.51 4.06
N GLY A 61 -17.28 5.54 3.23
CA GLY A 61 -18.29 6.57 3.40
C GLY A 61 -19.19 6.64 2.16
N GLY A 62 -20.50 6.64 2.34
CA GLY A 62 -21.50 6.40 1.28
C GLY A 62 -21.41 7.27 0.03
N ILE A 63 -21.89 6.66 -1.07
CA ILE A 63 -22.13 7.17 -2.44
C ILE A 63 -20.86 7.49 -3.25
N SER A 64 -19.89 6.58 -3.29
CA SER A 64 -19.12 6.26 -4.51
C SER A 64 -18.22 5.04 -4.25
N GLN A 65 -18.37 4.00 -5.09
CA GLN A 65 -17.49 2.81 -5.21
C GLN A 65 -16.73 2.39 -3.94
N THR A 66 -17.36 1.52 -3.16
CA THR A 66 -16.74 0.87 -1.99
C THR A 66 -15.41 0.20 -2.40
N ALA A 67 -14.48 0.01 -1.46
CA ALA A 67 -13.24 -0.72 -1.76
C ALA A 67 -13.56 -2.08 -2.40
N GLN A 68 -14.62 -2.72 -1.90
CA GLN A 68 -15.18 -3.97 -2.42
C GLN A 68 -15.53 -3.90 -3.92
N ASP A 69 -16.18 -2.84 -4.39
CA ASP A 69 -16.50 -2.69 -5.83
C ASP A 69 -15.24 -2.65 -6.70
N LYS A 70 -14.17 -2.01 -6.21
CA LYS A 70 -12.88 -1.98 -6.91
C LYS A 70 -12.26 -3.38 -6.96
N PHE A 71 -12.27 -4.11 -5.84
CA PHE A 71 -11.82 -5.51 -5.80
C PHE A 71 -12.59 -6.40 -6.77
N LYS A 72 -13.91 -6.24 -6.84
CA LYS A 72 -14.77 -6.96 -7.79
C LYS A 72 -14.42 -6.65 -9.23
N ARG A 73 -14.32 -5.36 -9.59
CA ARG A 73 -14.00 -4.90 -10.95
C ARG A 73 -12.66 -5.44 -11.43
N LEU A 74 -11.67 -5.49 -10.55
CA LEU A 74 -10.31 -5.96 -10.84
C LEU A 74 -10.15 -7.48 -10.71
N ASN A 75 -11.23 -8.21 -10.40
CA ASN A 75 -11.20 -9.64 -10.11
C ASN A 75 -10.10 -10.02 -9.08
N ALA A 76 -9.92 -9.17 -8.06
CA ALA A 76 -8.77 -9.22 -7.16
C ALA A 76 -9.06 -9.87 -5.80
N TYR A 77 -10.26 -10.44 -5.61
CA TYR A 77 -10.58 -11.16 -4.39
C TYR A 77 -9.70 -12.40 -4.22
N HIS A 78 -9.29 -12.65 -2.98
CA HIS A 78 -8.51 -13.83 -2.61
C HIS A 78 -8.78 -14.20 -1.15
N LYS A 79 -8.69 -15.49 -0.80
CA LYS A 79 -8.98 -16.00 0.56
C LYS A 79 -8.10 -15.40 1.66
N ASN A 80 -6.93 -14.87 1.29
CA ASN A 80 -5.99 -14.22 2.21
C ASN A 80 -6.15 -12.70 2.26
N ILE A 81 -7.14 -12.11 1.58
CA ILE A 81 -7.40 -10.68 1.59
C ILE A 81 -8.67 -10.38 2.38
N PHE A 82 -8.56 -9.43 3.29
CA PHE A 82 -9.63 -8.99 4.17
C PHE A 82 -9.78 -7.48 4.00
N ILE A 83 -11.02 -6.99 3.92
CA ILE A 83 -11.32 -5.56 3.75
C ILE A 83 -11.96 -5.06 5.03
N SER A 84 -11.50 -3.92 5.54
CA SER A 84 -11.98 -3.27 6.76
C SER A 84 -12.30 -1.80 6.48
N ASP A 85 -13.40 -1.30 7.03
CA ASP A 85 -13.94 0.05 6.80
C ASP A 85 -13.20 1.16 7.60
N GLY A 86 -12.15 0.81 8.32
CA GLY A 86 -11.37 1.74 9.14
C GLY A 86 -12.13 2.34 10.33
N ALA A 87 -13.37 1.89 10.60
CA ALA A 87 -14.25 2.48 11.61
C ALA A 87 -14.01 1.96 13.04
N SER A 88 -12.95 1.19 13.29
CA SER A 88 -12.73 0.54 14.58
C SER A 88 -11.81 1.34 15.50
N ALA A 89 -12.21 1.42 16.79
CA ALA A 89 -11.45 2.00 17.90
C ALA A 89 -10.09 1.32 18.22
N SER A 90 -9.63 0.35 17.41
CA SER A 90 -8.24 -0.13 17.48
C SER A 90 -7.80 -0.79 16.17
N LEU A 91 -7.44 0.02 15.17
CA LEU A 91 -6.71 -0.45 13.98
C LEU A 91 -5.52 -1.35 14.38
N SER A 92 -4.79 -0.96 15.44
CA SER A 92 -3.68 -1.76 15.98
C SER A 92 -4.06 -3.19 16.38
N HIS A 93 -5.22 -3.43 17.00
CA HIS A 93 -5.62 -4.81 17.34
C HIS A 93 -5.94 -5.64 16.10
N GLN A 94 -6.55 -5.03 15.08
CA GLN A 94 -6.89 -5.74 13.84
C GLN A 94 -5.64 -6.27 13.13
N LEU A 95 -4.54 -5.53 13.19
CA LEU A 95 -3.29 -5.81 12.47
C LEU A 95 -2.51 -7.02 12.97
N LYS A 96 -2.77 -7.52 14.18
CA LYS A 96 -1.97 -8.58 14.82
C LYS A 96 -1.87 -9.88 14.01
N ASN A 97 -2.87 -10.19 13.20
CA ASN A 97 -3.00 -11.46 12.49
C ASN A 97 -2.77 -11.34 10.97
N PHE A 98 -2.03 -10.30 10.54
CA PHE A 98 -1.79 -9.99 9.13
C PHE A 98 -0.29 -9.79 8.88
N ASP A 99 0.14 -10.19 7.69
CA ASP A 99 1.51 -9.98 7.20
C ASP A 99 1.66 -8.61 6.55
N VAL A 100 0.58 -8.10 5.95
CA VAL A 100 0.55 -6.84 5.21
C VAL A 100 -0.69 -6.03 5.55
N ALA A 101 -0.52 -4.73 5.76
CA ALA A 101 -1.60 -3.76 5.87
C ALA A 101 -1.54 -2.76 4.71
N VAL A 102 -2.62 -2.68 3.94
CA VAL A 102 -2.82 -1.60 2.96
C VAL A 102 -3.70 -0.53 3.61
N LEU A 103 -3.23 0.71 3.61
CA LEU A 103 -3.92 1.86 4.24
C LEU A 103 -4.36 2.83 3.14
N ASP A 104 -5.62 2.72 2.70
CA ASP A 104 -6.21 3.50 1.59
C ASP A 104 -7.26 4.54 2.08
N SER A 105 -6.92 5.81 2.20
CA SER A 105 -5.57 6.37 2.26
C SER A 105 -5.26 6.87 3.66
N ILE A 106 -3.98 7.13 3.95
CA ILE A 106 -3.53 7.74 5.21
C ILE A 106 -4.32 9.02 5.52
N ASN A 107 -4.66 9.80 4.47
CA ASN A 107 -5.41 11.04 4.61
C ASN A 107 -6.87 10.80 5.02
N GLU A 108 -7.56 9.79 4.48
CA GLU A 108 -8.95 9.50 4.90
C GLU A 108 -9.03 8.79 6.26
N LEU A 109 -8.03 7.97 6.58
CA LEU A 109 -7.92 7.27 7.86
C LEU A 109 -7.47 8.20 8.99
N ASN A 110 -7.09 9.45 8.68
CA ASN A 110 -6.59 10.45 9.63
C ASN A 110 -5.39 9.96 10.46
N LEU A 111 -4.49 9.18 9.84
CA LEU A 111 -3.30 8.66 10.53
C LEU A 111 -2.15 9.66 10.46
N SER A 112 -1.52 9.93 11.59
CA SER A 112 -0.32 10.75 11.72
C SER A 112 0.97 9.91 11.55
N PRO A 113 2.15 10.54 11.40
CA PRO A 113 3.42 9.82 11.43
C PRO A 113 3.62 9.02 12.71
N ASP A 114 3.17 9.53 13.86
CA ASP A 114 3.26 8.84 15.15
C ASP A 114 2.36 7.59 15.21
N ASP A 115 1.18 7.65 14.60
CA ASP A 115 0.30 6.47 14.48
C ASP A 115 0.98 5.38 13.65
N ILE A 116 1.61 5.75 12.53
CA ILE A 116 2.35 4.81 11.67
C ILE A 116 3.57 4.24 12.38
N ARG A 117 4.36 5.08 13.08
CA ARG A 117 5.47 4.61 13.94
C ARG A 117 4.97 3.60 14.96
N SER A 118 3.90 3.94 15.68
CA SER A 118 3.33 3.06 16.70
C SER A 118 2.85 1.73 16.12
N ILE A 119 2.27 1.72 14.91
CA ILE A 119 1.89 0.49 14.21
C ILE A 119 3.13 -0.36 13.90
N ILE A 120 4.19 0.22 13.34
CA ILE A 120 5.42 -0.50 12.98
C ILE A 120 6.11 -1.06 14.24
N GLU A 121 6.17 -0.27 15.31
CA GLU A 121 6.78 -0.67 16.59
C GLU A 121 5.99 -1.79 17.29
N LYS A 122 4.66 -1.71 17.30
CA LYS A 122 3.79 -2.73 17.92
C LYS A 122 3.70 -4.02 17.09
N HIS A 123 3.94 -3.94 15.78
CA HIS A 123 3.85 -5.05 14.85
C HIS A 123 5.13 -5.18 14.00
N PRO A 124 6.26 -5.60 14.60
CA PRO A 124 7.56 -5.59 13.93
C PRO A 124 7.70 -6.54 12.73
N ASN A 125 6.73 -7.45 12.52
CA ASN A 125 6.69 -8.35 11.36
C ASN A 125 5.70 -7.87 10.27
N LEU A 126 4.94 -6.80 10.53
CA LEU A 126 3.93 -6.28 9.62
C LEU A 126 4.58 -5.41 8.55
N SER A 127 4.29 -5.71 7.28
CA SER A 127 4.60 -4.82 6.17
C SER A 127 3.46 -3.83 5.95
N THR A 128 3.76 -2.59 5.55
CA THR A 128 2.74 -1.57 5.29
C THR A 128 2.81 -1.02 3.88
N ILE A 129 1.65 -0.85 3.25
CA ILE A 129 1.47 -0.17 1.97
C ILE A 129 0.60 1.05 2.24
N GLN A 130 1.21 2.22 2.22
CA GLN A 130 0.61 3.47 2.67
C GLN A 130 0.25 4.31 1.44
N ILE A 131 -1.03 4.62 1.28
CA ILE A 131 -1.50 5.42 0.15
C ILE A 131 -1.70 6.85 0.61
N PHE A 132 -1.30 7.81 -0.22
CA PHE A 132 -1.46 9.24 0.04
C PHE A 132 -2.08 9.95 -1.17
N LYS A 133 -2.83 11.01 -0.91
CA LYS A 133 -3.18 12.00 -1.94
C LYS A 133 -1.95 12.81 -2.32
N ALA A 134 -1.97 13.45 -3.48
CA ALA A 134 -1.01 14.48 -3.84
C ALA A 134 -1.59 15.89 -3.67
N THR A 135 -0.72 16.86 -3.37
CA THR A 135 -0.99 18.29 -3.45
C THR A 135 -1.08 18.73 -4.91
N LYS A 136 -1.54 19.97 -5.15
CA LYS A 136 -1.54 20.58 -6.50
C LYS A 136 -0.14 20.72 -7.09
N GLU A 137 0.89 20.76 -6.26
CA GLU A 137 2.31 20.83 -6.65
C GLU A 137 2.89 19.44 -6.96
N GLY A 138 2.08 18.38 -6.91
CA GLY A 138 2.52 17.02 -7.24
C GLY A 138 3.33 16.33 -6.15
N LYS A 139 3.38 16.87 -4.92
CA LYS A 139 3.98 16.20 -3.74
C LYS A 139 2.92 15.40 -3.00
N PHE A 140 3.30 14.37 -2.23
CA PHE A 140 2.33 13.69 -1.36
C PHE A 140 1.77 14.66 -0.30
N LEU A 141 0.50 14.48 0.08
CA LEU A 141 -0.20 15.29 1.06
C LEU A 141 0.03 14.71 2.46
N GLY A 142 0.87 15.35 3.26
CA GLY A 142 1.19 14.92 4.62
C GLY A 142 2.47 15.55 5.15
N GLN A 143 2.87 15.14 6.35
CA GLN A 143 4.14 15.58 6.96
C GLN A 143 5.33 14.88 6.29
N ASN A 144 6.46 15.58 6.12
CA ASN A 144 7.67 15.01 5.51
C ASN A 144 8.19 13.77 6.27
N ASP A 145 7.92 13.68 7.57
CA ASP A 145 8.23 12.56 8.45
C ASP A 145 7.81 11.19 7.89
N PHE A 146 6.70 11.09 7.15
CA PHE A 146 6.27 9.84 6.54
C PHE A 146 7.32 9.26 5.58
N GLN A 147 8.09 10.10 4.88
CA GLN A 147 9.13 9.65 3.95
C GLN A 147 10.28 8.92 4.67
N HIS A 148 10.50 9.21 5.95
CA HIS A 148 11.51 8.55 6.76
C HIS A 148 11.03 7.19 7.29
N LEU A 149 9.72 6.94 7.31
CA LEU A 149 9.11 5.69 7.79
C LEU A 149 9.02 4.60 6.70
N VAL A 150 9.28 4.96 5.44
CA VAL A 150 9.19 4.04 4.29
C VAL A 150 10.55 3.80 3.65
N GLN A 151 10.78 2.56 3.19
CA GLN A 151 11.99 2.23 2.43
C GLN A 151 11.84 2.56 0.94
N ALA A 152 10.62 2.60 0.41
CA ALA A 152 10.36 2.97 -0.98
C ALA A 152 9.12 3.87 -1.14
N GLN A 153 9.17 4.76 -2.13
CA GLN A 153 8.17 5.77 -2.45
C GLN A 153 7.94 5.80 -3.96
N PHE A 154 6.67 5.80 -4.35
CA PHE A 154 6.22 5.75 -5.72
C PHE A 154 5.16 6.80 -6.00
N LYS A 155 5.35 7.57 -7.09
CA LYS A 155 4.38 8.54 -7.60
C LYS A 155 3.51 7.87 -8.66
N CYS A 156 2.20 7.99 -8.55
CA CYS A 156 1.24 7.50 -9.55
C CYS A 156 0.57 8.69 -10.24
N GLU A 157 0.70 8.78 -11.55
CA GLU A 157 0.21 9.89 -12.38
C GLU A 157 -0.03 9.41 -13.81
N ASP A 158 -1.11 9.87 -14.43
CA ASP A 158 -1.48 9.59 -15.83
C ASP A 158 -1.49 8.11 -16.24
N GLY A 159 -1.88 7.23 -15.32
CA GLY A 159 -1.94 5.78 -15.56
C GLY A 159 -0.58 5.08 -15.44
N PHE A 160 0.44 5.76 -14.94
CA PHE A 160 1.77 5.19 -14.69
C PHE A 160 2.15 5.30 -13.21
N CYS A 161 3.09 4.45 -12.79
CA CYS A 161 3.70 4.49 -11.47
C CYS A 161 5.23 4.55 -11.57
N TYR A 162 5.80 5.57 -10.95
CA TYR A 162 7.21 5.95 -11.04
C TYR A 162 7.89 5.76 -9.68
N PRO A 163 9.06 5.11 -9.60
CA PRO A 163 9.86 5.09 -8.38
C PRO A 163 10.58 6.42 -8.16
N GLU A 164 10.48 6.98 -6.95
CA GLU A 164 11.21 8.21 -6.57
C GLU A 164 12.30 7.94 -5.53
N LYS A 165 12.03 7.00 -4.62
CA LYS A 165 12.97 6.48 -3.64
C LYS A 165 12.76 4.99 -3.60
N ASN A 166 13.80 4.18 -3.78
CA ASN A 166 13.65 2.74 -3.67
C ASN A 166 14.93 2.08 -3.16
N ARG A 167 14.84 1.44 -1.99
CA ARG A 167 15.95 0.70 -1.36
C ARG A 167 16.00 -0.78 -1.75
N PHE A 168 15.06 -1.26 -2.55
CA PHE A 168 14.91 -2.68 -2.88
C PHE A 168 15.39 -3.04 -4.30
N GLY A 169 15.92 -2.05 -5.04
CA GLY A 169 16.59 -2.24 -6.32
C GLY A 169 15.69 -2.12 -7.56
N GLY A 170 14.37 -1.98 -7.41
CA GLY A 170 13.49 -1.64 -8.53
C GLY A 170 13.60 -0.17 -8.92
N ASN A 171 13.58 0.13 -10.21
CA ASN A 171 13.75 1.48 -10.75
C ASN A 171 13.01 1.73 -12.06
N GLU A 172 12.21 0.76 -12.53
CA GLU A 172 11.43 0.91 -13.75
C GLU A 172 10.05 1.50 -13.46
N THR A 173 9.63 2.45 -14.30
CA THR A 173 8.24 2.89 -14.39
C THR A 173 7.37 1.77 -14.94
N ILE A 174 6.17 1.61 -14.39
CA ILE A 174 5.18 0.66 -14.92
C ILE A 174 3.88 1.36 -15.29
N GLU A 175 3.18 0.81 -16.28
CA GLU A 175 1.81 1.18 -16.61
C GLU A 175 0.84 0.49 -15.62
N ILE A 176 -0.19 1.22 -15.19
CA ILE A 176 -1.23 0.72 -14.30
C ILE A 176 -2.33 0.12 -15.17
N ASN A 177 -2.49 -1.20 -15.11
CA ASN A 177 -3.61 -1.85 -15.80
C ASN A 177 -4.92 -1.64 -15.01
N PHE A 178 -5.94 -1.07 -15.66
CA PHE A 178 -7.25 -0.81 -15.06
C PHE A 178 -8.28 -1.93 -15.30
N LYS A 179 -7.91 -2.97 -16.05
CA LYS A 179 -8.76 -4.09 -16.44
C LYS A 179 -8.41 -5.35 -15.68
#